data_AF-X0T9C5-F1
#
_entry.id   AF-X0T9C5-F1
#
_cell.length_a   1.000
_cell.length_b   1.000
_cell.length_c   1.000
_cell.angle_alpha   90.00
_cell.angle_beta   90.00
_cell.angle_gamma   90.00
#
_symmetry.space_group_name_H-M   'P 1'
#
loop_
_entity.id
_entity.type
_entity.pdbx_description
1 polymer ?
#
loop_
_entity_poly.entity_id
_entity_poly.type
_entity_poly.pdbx_seq_one_letter_code
_entity_poly.pdbx_strand_id
1 'polypeptide(L)'
;RYTSWPKVKRAIDVLEGAGYKRKEIYIFMIYNFNLSYCEMKQKLDACRRWRVRVIDCRYRPLDYTEDNYRPGPKPQEAGEYYIHDGWTDLQVRKFRRAVRRQNIAVLLDLPNGRYVQGCESRKVLA
;
A
#
# COMPACT_ATOMS: atom_id res chain seq x y z
N ARG A 1 -8.51 16.55 -9.56
CA ARG A 1 -8.73 16.69 -8.09
C ARG A 1 -9.48 15.45 -7.60
N TYR A 2 -8.87 14.59 -6.76
CA TYR A 2 -9.47 13.32 -6.33
C TYR A 2 -10.46 13.52 -5.18
N THR A 3 -11.69 13.91 -5.50
CA THR A 3 -12.76 14.24 -4.53
C THR A 3 -13.59 13.03 -4.09
N SER A 4 -13.29 11.82 -4.60
CA SER A 4 -14.06 10.60 -4.32
C SER A 4 -13.74 9.94 -2.99
N TRP A 5 -12.70 10.38 -2.27
CA TRP A 5 -12.31 9.79 -0.98
C TRP A 5 -13.44 9.77 0.08
N PRO A 6 -14.41 10.72 0.14
CA PRO A 6 -15.53 10.60 1.07
C PRO A 6 -16.42 9.40 0.75
N LYS A 7 -16.54 8.99 -0.53
CA LYS A 7 -17.27 7.77 -0.91
C LYS A 7 -16.56 6.51 -0.39
N VAL A 8 -15.24 6.46 -0.49
CA VAL A 8 -14.43 5.35 0.04
C VAL A 8 -14.59 5.25 1.55
N LYS A 9 -14.52 6.38 2.27
CA LYS A 9 -14.71 6.39 3.72
C LYS A 9 -16.12 5.91 4.11
N ARG A 10 -17.16 6.37 3.41
CA ARG A 10 -18.52 5.87 3.64
C ARG A 10 -18.65 4.37 3.40
N ALA A 11 -18.01 3.83 2.37
CA ALA A 11 -18.03 2.38 2.14
C ALA A 11 -17.37 1.60 3.29
N ILE A 12 -16.25 2.10 3.83
CA ILE A 12 -15.61 1.52 5.02
C ILE A 12 -16.57 1.56 6.22
N ASP A 13 -17.29 2.67 6.42
CA ASP A 13 -18.22 2.84 7.54
C ASP A 13 -19.44 1.91 7.43
N VAL A 14 -19.94 1.69 6.21
CA VAL A 14 -21.01 0.71 5.96
C VAL A 14 -20.54 -0.71 6.28
N LEU A 15 -19.33 -1.09 5.86
CA LEU A 15 -18.77 -2.41 6.19
C LEU A 15 -18.55 -2.58 7.69
N GLU A 16 -18.05 -1.57 8.38
CA GLU A 16 -17.93 -1.61 9.84
C GLU A 16 -19.29 -1.72 10.54
N GLY A 17 -20.30 -0.96 10.08
CA GLY A 17 -21.66 -1.04 10.60
C GLY A 17 -22.32 -2.41 10.38
N ALA A 18 -21.89 -3.14 9.34
CA ALA A 18 -22.31 -4.53 9.08
C ALA A 18 -21.50 -5.58 9.88
N GLY A 19 -20.54 -5.16 10.72
CA GLY A 19 -19.76 -6.04 11.61
C GLY A 19 -18.38 -6.44 11.08
N TYR A 20 -17.95 -5.96 9.91
CA TYR A 20 -16.59 -6.23 9.42
C TYR A 20 -15.55 -5.44 10.23
N LYS A 21 -14.51 -6.13 10.71
CA LYS A 21 -13.42 -5.46 11.44
C LYS A 21 -12.61 -4.61 10.48
N ARG A 22 -12.34 -3.33 10.81
CA ARG A 22 -11.55 -2.42 9.95
C ARG A 22 -10.21 -3.00 9.50
N LYS A 23 -9.52 -3.75 10.36
CA LYS A 23 -8.26 -4.43 10.03
C LYS A 23 -8.40 -5.52 8.95
N GLU A 24 -9.60 -6.03 8.72
CA GLU A 24 -9.91 -7.04 7.68
C GLU A 24 -10.37 -6.40 6.37
N ILE A 25 -10.70 -5.11 6.37
CA ILE A 25 -11.04 -4.35 5.17
C ILE A 25 -9.75 -3.95 4.44
N TYR A 26 -9.77 -4.13 3.11
CA TYR A 26 -8.68 -3.76 2.22
C TYR A 26 -9.11 -2.72 1.19
N ILE A 27 -8.26 -1.73 0.97
CA ILE A 27 -8.39 -0.77 -0.13
C ILE A 27 -7.41 -1.18 -1.24
N PHE A 28 -7.91 -1.42 -2.44
CA PHE A 28 -7.07 -1.67 -3.60
C PHE A 28 -6.48 -0.36 -4.13
N MET A 29 -5.17 -0.34 -4.36
CA MET A 29 -4.46 0.83 -4.87
C MET A 29 -3.55 0.45 -6.02
N ILE A 30 -3.73 1.13 -7.16
CA ILE A 30 -2.76 1.11 -8.26
C ILE A 30 -1.76 2.25 -8.02
N TYR A 31 -0.47 1.94 -8.02
CA TYR A 31 0.63 2.91 -7.93
C TYR A 31 1.56 2.83 -9.15
N ASN A 32 2.59 3.69 -9.24
CA ASN A 32 3.47 3.77 -10.42
C ASN A 32 2.72 4.14 -11.71
N PHE A 33 1.85 5.15 -11.65
CA PHE A 33 1.00 5.60 -12.77
C PHE A 33 0.88 7.13 -12.75
N ASN A 34 -0.24 7.68 -13.23
CA ASN A 34 -0.48 9.14 -13.30
C ASN A 34 -0.43 9.86 -11.94
N LEU A 35 -0.79 9.18 -10.84
CA LEU A 35 -0.71 9.77 -9.50
C LEU A 35 0.74 9.84 -9.03
N SER A 36 1.15 10.99 -8.49
CA SER A 36 2.50 11.16 -7.95
C SER A 36 2.75 10.30 -6.71
N TYR A 37 4.01 10.00 -6.41
CA TYR A 37 4.43 9.35 -5.16
C TYR A 37 3.85 10.04 -3.92
N CYS A 38 3.86 11.38 -3.90
CA CYS A 38 3.38 12.18 -2.78
C CYS A 38 1.86 12.01 -2.56
N GLU A 39 1.08 12.05 -3.64
CA GLU A 39 -0.37 11.84 -3.56
C GLU A 39 -0.71 10.42 -3.11
N MET A 40 0.00 9.41 -3.61
CA MET A 40 -0.19 8.02 -3.17
C MET A 40 0.14 7.84 -1.69
N LYS A 41 1.19 8.52 -1.20
CA LYS A 41 1.53 8.54 0.23
C LYS A 41 0.43 9.16 1.09
N GLN A 42 -0.19 10.25 0.64
CA GLN A 42 -1.32 10.87 1.33
C GLN A 42 -2.54 9.94 1.40
N LYS A 43 -2.82 9.19 0.32
CA LYS A 43 -3.88 8.16 0.31
C LYS A 43 -3.57 7.03 1.30
N LEU A 44 -2.32 6.57 1.33
CA LEU A 44 -1.87 5.55 2.29
C LEU A 44 -2.05 6.02 3.74
N ASP A 45 -1.68 7.28 4.03
CA ASP A 45 -1.88 7.91 5.35
C ASP A 45 -3.37 8.05 5.72
N ALA A 46 -4.25 8.31 4.73
CA ALA A 46 -5.69 8.29 4.96
C ALA A 46 -6.16 6.89 5.39
N CYS A 47 -5.74 5.83 4.69
CA CYS A 47 -6.04 4.45 5.07
C CYS A 47 -5.51 4.09 6.47
N ARG A 48 -4.34 4.62 6.87
CA ARG A 48 -3.82 4.45 8.23
C ARG A 48 -4.77 5.04 9.27
N ARG A 49 -5.24 6.28 9.05
CA ARG A 49 -6.19 6.95 9.96
C ARG A 49 -7.50 6.18 10.05
N TRP A 50 -7.92 5.54 8.97
CA TRP A 50 -9.11 4.68 8.96
C TRP A 50 -8.86 3.27 9.50
N ARG A 51 -7.62 2.92 9.87
CA ARG A 51 -7.22 1.58 10.36
C ARG A 51 -7.60 0.44 9.41
N VAL A 52 -7.51 0.68 8.10
CA VAL A 52 -7.74 -0.33 7.06
C VAL A 52 -6.42 -0.73 6.38
N ARG A 53 -6.37 -1.94 5.84
CA ARG A 53 -5.23 -2.43 5.07
C ARG A 53 -5.32 -2.02 3.60
N VAL A 54 -4.23 -2.16 2.88
CA VAL A 54 -4.12 -1.83 1.46
C VAL A 54 -3.65 -3.06 0.68
N ILE A 55 -4.28 -3.35 -0.45
CA ILE A 55 -3.72 -4.24 -1.48
C ILE A 55 -3.15 -3.34 -2.56
N ASP A 56 -1.83 -3.32 -2.71
CA ASP A 56 -1.17 -2.52 -3.72
C ASP A 56 -0.85 -3.34 -4.97
N CYS A 57 -1.08 -2.75 -6.14
CA CYS A 57 -0.66 -3.29 -7.43
C CYS A 57 0.13 -2.22 -8.19
N ARG A 58 1.27 -2.61 -8.75
CA ARG A 58 2.10 -1.72 -9.56
C ARG A 58 1.51 -1.67 -10.95
N TYR A 59 1.26 -0.48 -11.47
CA TYR A 59 0.86 -0.33 -12.86
C TYR A 59 1.97 -0.82 -13.79
N ARG A 60 1.54 -1.56 -14.82
CA ARG A 60 2.33 -2.05 -15.95
C ARG A 60 1.45 -1.88 -17.20
N PRO A 61 1.94 -1.21 -18.27
CA PRO A 61 1.24 -1.12 -19.54
C PRO A 61 0.88 -2.49 -20.10
N LEU A 62 -0.22 -2.59 -20.84
CA LEU A 62 -0.70 -3.87 -21.38
C LEU A 62 0.18 -4.43 -22.51
N ASP A 63 0.86 -3.53 -23.22
CA ASP A 63 1.84 -3.82 -24.27
C ASP A 63 3.24 -4.14 -23.72
N TYR A 64 3.49 -3.89 -22.43
CA TYR A 64 4.76 -4.24 -21.79
C TYR A 64 4.79 -5.73 -21.44
N THR A 65 5.28 -6.57 -22.34
CA THR A 65 5.27 -8.04 -22.20
C THR A 65 6.47 -8.62 -21.43
N GLU A 66 7.47 -7.80 -21.13
CA GLU A 66 8.62 -8.23 -20.34
C GLU A 66 8.28 -8.21 -18.84
N ASP A 67 8.59 -9.30 -18.13
CA ASP A 67 8.55 -9.30 -16.66
C ASP A 67 9.89 -9.81 -16.15
N ASN A 68 10.92 -8.98 -16.36
CA ASN A 68 12.26 -9.18 -15.81
C ASN A 68 12.28 -8.98 -14.27
N TYR A 69 11.11 -9.00 -13.62
CA TYR A 69 10.99 -8.82 -12.19
C TYR A 69 11.64 -9.98 -11.46
N ARG A 70 12.69 -9.68 -10.71
CA ARG A 70 13.38 -10.65 -9.89
C ARG A 70 13.01 -10.45 -8.42
N PRO A 71 12.19 -11.32 -7.81
CA PRO A 71 11.88 -11.20 -6.39
C PRO A 71 13.14 -11.40 -5.54
N GLY A 72 13.24 -10.69 -4.41
CA GLY A 72 14.30 -10.88 -3.41
C GLY A 72 15.01 -9.59 -2.96
N PRO A 73 15.96 -9.70 -2.01
CA PRO A 73 16.69 -8.56 -1.44
C PRO A 73 17.87 -8.15 -2.34
N LYS A 74 17.61 -7.62 -3.52
CA LYS A 74 18.65 -7.08 -4.41
C LYS A 74 18.30 -5.69 -4.96
N PRO A 75 19.30 -4.87 -5.34
CA PRO A 75 19.07 -3.72 -6.21
C PRO A 75 18.31 -4.19 -7.45
N GLN A 76 17.31 -3.43 -7.87
CA GLN A 76 16.65 -3.69 -9.14
C GLN A 76 17.37 -2.84 -10.18
N GLU A 77 17.84 -3.48 -11.24
CA GLU A 77 18.49 -2.78 -12.35
C GLU A 77 17.45 -2.05 -13.21
N ALA A 78 17.90 -1.03 -13.95
CA ALA A 78 17.05 -0.37 -14.93
C ALA A 78 16.56 -1.40 -15.97
N GLY A 79 15.25 -1.46 -16.21
CA GLY A 79 14.63 -2.41 -17.15
C GLY A 79 14.08 -3.70 -16.52
N GLU A 80 14.26 -3.93 -15.20
CA GLU A 80 13.67 -5.11 -14.55
C GLU A 80 12.14 -5.05 -14.44
N TYR A 81 11.57 -3.84 -14.43
CA TYR A 81 10.12 -3.65 -14.48
C TYR A 81 9.78 -2.24 -14.98
N TYR A 82 8.56 -2.08 -15.47
CA TYR A 82 8.08 -0.78 -15.93
C TYR A 82 8.03 0.26 -14.81
N ILE A 83 8.68 1.39 -15.01
CA ILE A 83 8.61 2.58 -14.16
C ILE A 83 7.93 3.68 -14.96
N HIS A 84 6.81 4.20 -14.45
CA HIS A 84 6.08 5.27 -15.12
C HIS A 84 6.86 6.58 -15.01
N ASP A 85 6.81 7.43 -16.04
CA ASP A 85 7.63 8.66 -16.17
C ASP A 85 7.58 9.61 -14.97
N GLY A 86 6.47 9.59 -14.21
CA GLY A 86 6.28 10.38 -12.99
C GLY A 86 6.88 9.77 -11.71
N TRP A 87 7.58 8.63 -11.81
CA TRP A 87 8.07 7.84 -10.69
C TRP A 87 9.55 7.46 -10.86
N THR A 88 10.22 7.19 -9.74
CA THR A 88 11.56 6.59 -9.71
C THR A 88 11.53 5.20 -9.07
N ASP A 89 12.50 4.32 -9.38
CA ASP A 89 12.64 3.00 -8.72
C ASP A 89 12.59 3.13 -7.19
N LEU A 90 13.33 4.12 -6.66
CA LEU A 90 13.36 4.39 -5.23
C LEU A 90 11.97 4.71 -4.67
N GLN A 91 11.15 5.48 -5.40
CA GLN A 91 9.78 5.81 -4.98
C GLN A 91 8.86 4.60 -5.03
N VAL A 92 8.94 3.77 -6.08
CA VAL A 92 8.19 2.51 -6.20
C VAL A 92 8.50 1.61 -4.99
N ARG A 93 9.79 1.41 -4.70
CA ARG A 93 10.24 0.57 -3.57
C ARG A 93 9.86 1.15 -2.21
N LYS A 94 9.99 2.47 -2.03
CA LYS A 94 9.57 3.17 -0.81
C LYS A 94 8.07 3.03 -0.59
N PHE A 95 7.26 3.16 -1.64
CA PHE A 95 5.80 3.05 -1.54
C PHE A 95 5.38 1.64 -1.14
N ARG A 96 5.86 0.61 -1.85
CA ARG A 96 5.57 -0.80 -1.53
C ARG A 96 6.01 -1.17 -0.10
N ARG A 97 7.20 -0.71 0.32
CA ARG A 97 7.67 -0.90 1.70
C ARG A 97 6.74 -0.23 2.72
N ALA A 98 6.26 0.98 2.44
CA ALA A 98 5.35 1.70 3.31
C ALA A 98 3.99 0.98 3.44
N VAL A 99 3.43 0.48 2.34
CA VAL A 99 2.20 -0.32 2.34
C VAL A 99 2.37 -1.56 3.23
N ARG A 100 3.44 -2.35 3.02
CA ARG A 100 3.69 -3.55 3.83
C ARG A 100 3.79 -3.24 5.32
N ARG A 101 4.54 -2.21 5.69
CA ARG A 101 4.69 -1.77 7.08
C ARG A 101 3.36 -1.36 7.70
N GLN A 102 2.56 -0.55 6.99
CA GLN A 102 1.24 -0.16 7.46
C GLN A 102 0.31 -1.35 7.64
N ASN A 103 0.29 -2.29 6.70
CA ASN A 103 -0.54 -3.48 6.81
C ASN A 103 -0.18 -4.32 8.03
N ILE A 104 1.11 -4.48 8.33
CA ILE A 104 1.57 -5.15 9.56
C ILE A 104 1.08 -4.38 10.79
N ALA A 105 1.26 -3.06 10.82
CA ALA A 105 0.85 -2.25 11.96
C ALA A 105 -0.66 -2.29 12.23
N VAL A 106 -1.48 -2.26 11.17
CA VAL A 106 -2.94 -2.40 11.27
C VAL A 106 -3.35 -3.81 11.69
N LEU A 107 -2.70 -4.84 11.16
CA LEU A 107 -2.98 -6.24 11.50
C LEU A 107 -2.66 -6.57 12.96
N LEU A 108 -1.56 -6.02 13.46
CA LEU A 108 -1.10 -6.19 14.84
C LEU A 108 -1.71 -5.16 15.81
N ASP A 109 -2.59 -4.28 15.33
CA ASP A 109 -3.22 -3.20 16.09
C ASP A 109 -2.22 -2.36 16.91
N LEU A 110 -1.11 -2.00 16.28
CA LEU A 110 -0.05 -1.24 16.95
C LEU A 110 -0.51 0.19 17.28
N PRO A 111 0.00 0.79 18.37
CA PRO A 111 -0.28 2.18 18.72
C PRO A 111 -0.07 3.13 17.53
N ASN A 112 -1.09 3.97 17.28
CA ASN A 112 -1.11 4.95 16.19
C ASN A 112 -0.99 4.35 14.76
N GLY A 113 -1.18 3.03 14.59
CA GLY A 113 -1.08 2.35 13.29
C GLY A 113 0.31 2.47 12.66
N ARG A 114 1.35 2.67 13.48
CA ARG A 114 2.74 2.83 13.01
C ARG A 114 3.52 1.56 13.24
N TYR A 115 4.23 1.16 12.19
CA TYR A 115 5.11 0.01 12.24
C TYR A 115 6.35 0.31 13.07
N VAL A 116 6.67 -0.60 13.99
CA VAL A 116 7.94 -0.64 14.71
C VAL A 116 8.72 -1.81 14.15
N GLN A 117 9.98 -1.59 13.76
CA GLN A 117 10.80 -2.67 13.18
C GLN A 117 10.92 -3.84 14.16
N GLY A 118 10.69 -5.06 13.66
CA GLY A 118 10.68 -6.27 14.47
C GLY A 118 9.37 -6.53 15.24
N CYS A 119 8.32 -5.72 15.08
CA CYS A 119 7.05 -5.98 15.79
C CYS A 119 6.38 -7.29 15.36
N GLU A 120 6.68 -7.79 14.16
CA GLU A 120 6.18 -9.05 13.61
C GLU A 120 6.56 -10.27 14.45
N SER A 121 7.69 -10.25 15.16
CA SER A 121 8.12 -11.38 16.00
C SER A 121 7.28 -11.52 17.27
N ARG A 122 6.58 -10.46 17.70
CA ARG A 122 5.80 -10.45 18.95
C ARG A 122 4.59 -11.39 18.95
N LYS A 123 4.08 -11.77 17.77
CA LYS A 123 2.95 -12.72 17.65
C LYS A 123 3.38 -14.18 17.49
N VAL A 124 4.66 -14.46 17.26
CA VAL A 124 5.14 -15.85 17.11
C VAL A 124 5.27 -16.54 18.49
N LEU A 125 5.20 -15.76 19.57
CA LEU A 125 5.41 -16.22 20.95
C LEU A 125 4.11 -16.26 21.78
N ALA A 126 2.94 -16.10 21.16
CA ALA A 126 1.64 -16.09 21.84
C ALA A 126 0.76 -17.26 21.38
#